data_AF-A0A9W3FIS0-F1
#
_entry.id   AF-A0A9W3FIS0-F1
#
_cell.length_a   1.000
_cell.length_b   1.000
_cell.length_c   1.000
_cell.angle_alpha   90.00
_cell.angle_beta   90.00
_cell.angle_gamma   90.00
#
_symmetry.space_group_name_H-M   'P 1'
#
loop_
_entity.id
_entity.type
_entity.pdbx_description
1 polymer ?
#
loop_
_entity_poly.entity_id
_entity_poly.type
_entity_poly.pdbx_seq_one_letter_code
_entity_poly.pdbx_strand_id
1 'polypeptide(L)'
;MLMALYELFSHPVERGYRAGLCSKAAFFLLLVAALTYISPLLVAFRSHGFWLKRSSYAEQPTVRFQHQVLLVALLGPEHGGFLAWSTFPAFNRLQGSHLRVPLVSRMSTFVMQSMAFLQSSFAVPGSQLYVNGDLRLQQKQPLSYGGLDTRYNVSVINGTSPFARDYDLTHIVAAYQERNVTTILTDTNPIWLVGRAAEAPFVINAVIRYPVEVISYLPGFWEMMKFAWVQYVSILLIFLWVFERIKRFVFQNQVVTTVSVPAVPCGELYKEHLS
;
A
#
# COMPACT_ATOMS: atom_id res chain seq x y z
N MET A 1 -50.29 25.99 51.63
CA MET A 1 -49.48 26.79 50.70
C MET A 1 -48.06 26.27 50.77
N LEU A 2 -47.52 25.69 49.70
CA LEU A 2 -46.15 25.19 49.68
C LEU A 2 -45.20 26.35 49.34
N MET A 3 -44.20 26.60 50.18
CA MET A 3 -43.23 27.68 49.96
C MET A 3 -42.17 27.18 48.96
N ALA A 4 -42.29 27.56 47.68
CA ALA A 4 -41.31 27.20 46.67
C ALA A 4 -40.01 28.00 46.87
N LEU A 5 -39.04 27.41 47.57
CA LEU A 5 -37.70 27.97 47.70
C LEU A 5 -36.98 27.92 46.36
N TYR A 6 -36.52 29.07 45.89
CA TYR A 6 -35.76 29.23 44.66
C TYR A 6 -34.28 29.45 45.02
N GLU A 7 -33.36 28.64 44.47
CA GLU A 7 -31.93 28.87 44.67
C GLU A 7 -31.52 30.16 43.94
N LEU A 8 -31.29 31.22 44.72
CA LEU A 8 -30.96 32.55 44.18
C LEU A 8 -29.51 32.65 43.70
N PHE A 9 -28.61 31.84 44.26
CA PHE A 9 -27.17 31.89 43.98
C PHE A 9 -26.49 30.58 44.38
N SER A 10 -25.64 30.04 43.50
CA SER A 10 -24.81 28.86 43.76
C SER A 10 -23.37 29.11 43.30
N HIS A 11 -22.40 28.99 44.19
CA HIS A 11 -20.98 29.10 43.84
C HIS A 11 -20.33 27.70 43.83
N PRO A 12 -19.48 27.35 42.84
CA PRO A 12 -18.70 26.12 42.92
C PRO A 12 -17.77 26.17 44.14
N VAL A 13 -17.92 25.18 45.02
CA VAL A 13 -17.03 24.96 46.18
C VAL A 13 -15.94 23.99 45.76
N GLU A 14 -14.73 24.50 45.51
CA GLU A 14 -13.56 23.66 45.29
C GLU A 14 -13.19 22.91 46.57
N ARG A 15 -13.45 21.60 46.60
CA ARG A 15 -13.05 20.73 47.72
C ARG A 15 -11.64 20.20 47.50
N GLY A 16 -10.68 20.74 48.26
CA GLY A 16 -9.30 20.28 48.26
C GLY A 16 -9.14 18.98 49.04
N TYR A 17 -9.10 17.84 48.35
CA TYR A 17 -8.78 16.55 48.95
C TYR A 17 -7.27 16.41 49.12
N ARG A 18 -6.75 16.55 50.35
CA ARG A 18 -5.33 16.37 50.66
C ARG A 18 -5.09 14.98 51.27
N ALA A 19 -3.99 14.34 50.86
CA ALA A 19 -3.50 13.08 51.39
C ALA A 19 -1.97 13.06 51.40
N GLY A 20 -1.37 12.37 52.37
CA GLY A 20 0.08 12.19 52.45
C GLY A 20 0.61 11.28 51.32
N LEU A 21 1.84 11.55 50.88
CA LEU A 21 2.52 10.88 49.76
C LEU A 21 2.63 9.35 49.90
N CYS A 22 2.57 8.82 51.13
CA CYS A 22 2.64 7.38 51.43
C CYS A 22 1.30 6.82 51.97
N SER A 23 0.16 7.36 51.51
CA SER A 23 -1.18 6.91 51.91
C SER A 23 -1.82 5.93 50.90
N LYS A 24 -2.78 5.12 51.36
CA LYS A 24 -3.65 4.28 50.50
C LYS A 24 -4.31 5.10 49.38
N ALA A 25 -4.62 6.37 49.62
CA ALA A 25 -5.16 7.29 48.61
C ALA A 25 -4.16 7.63 47.49
N ALA A 26 -2.87 7.78 47.83
CA ALA A 26 -1.82 8.02 46.84
C ALA A 26 -1.58 6.79 45.97
N PHE A 27 -1.57 5.59 46.57
CA PHE A 27 -1.49 4.33 45.83
C PHE A 27 -2.71 4.13 44.90
N PHE A 28 -3.93 4.40 45.39
CA PHE A 28 -5.13 4.34 44.56
C PHE A 28 -5.07 5.31 43.37
N LEU A 29 -4.61 6.55 43.57
CA LEU A 29 -4.42 7.52 42.49
C LEU A 29 -3.36 7.08 41.48
N LEU A 30 -2.23 6.52 41.93
CA LEU A 30 -1.20 5.94 41.06
C LEU A 30 -1.74 4.78 40.23
N LEU A 31 -2.48 3.85 40.86
CA LEU A 31 -3.08 2.70 40.20
C LEU A 31 -4.15 3.12 39.18
N VAL A 32 -5.00 4.10 39.52
CA VAL A 32 -5.98 4.66 38.58
C VAL A 32 -5.28 5.37 37.42
N ALA A 33 -4.23 6.17 37.67
CA ALA A 33 -3.47 6.82 36.60
C ALA A 33 -2.80 5.79 35.68
N ALA A 34 -2.17 4.76 36.25
CA ALA A 34 -1.56 3.65 35.50
C ALA A 34 -2.60 2.93 34.62
N LEU A 35 -3.78 2.56 35.16
CA LEU A 35 -4.86 1.98 34.36
C LEU A 35 -5.39 2.94 33.28
N THR A 36 -5.49 4.23 33.58
CA THR A 36 -5.99 5.25 32.62
C THR A 36 -5.10 5.38 31.39
N TYR A 37 -3.78 5.24 31.52
CA TYR A 37 -2.83 5.38 30.40
C TYR A 37 -2.33 4.06 29.79
N ILE A 38 -2.09 3.03 30.62
CA ILE A 38 -1.53 1.75 30.15
C ILE A 38 -2.61 0.88 29.50
N SER A 39 -3.86 0.89 29.99
CA SER A 39 -4.92 0.06 29.41
C SER A 39 -5.29 0.47 27.97
N PRO A 40 -5.42 1.77 27.60
CA PRO A 40 -5.56 2.18 26.20
C PRO A 40 -4.44 1.68 25.29
N LEU A 41 -3.18 1.76 25.75
CA LEU A 41 -2.02 1.29 25.01
C LEU A 41 -2.10 -0.23 24.75
N LEU A 42 -2.48 -1.00 25.79
CA LEU A 42 -2.59 -2.46 25.70
C LEU A 42 -3.75 -2.87 24.79
N VAL A 43 -4.91 -2.21 24.85
CA VAL A 43 -6.04 -2.44 23.94
C VAL A 43 -5.66 -2.08 22.49
N ALA A 44 -5.03 -0.92 22.27
CA ALA A 44 -4.57 -0.51 20.94
C ALA A 44 -3.58 -1.52 20.35
N PHE A 45 -2.57 -1.94 21.12
CA PHE A 45 -1.59 -2.95 20.71
C PHE A 45 -2.24 -4.32 20.42
N ARG A 46 -3.24 -4.72 21.21
CA ARG A 46 -3.99 -5.98 21.02
C ARG A 46 -4.90 -5.95 19.78
N SER A 47 -5.35 -4.77 19.33
CA SER A 47 -6.31 -4.59 18.23
C SER A 47 -5.79 -4.94 16.83
N HIS A 48 -4.51 -5.29 16.69
CA HIS A 48 -3.78 -5.47 15.42
C HIS A 48 -3.67 -4.23 14.50
N GLY A 49 -4.45 -3.16 14.74
CA GLY A 49 -4.41 -1.92 13.96
C GLY A 49 -3.18 -1.03 14.21
N PHE A 50 -2.49 -1.20 15.35
CA PHE A 50 -1.42 -0.32 15.81
C PHE A 50 -0.16 -0.37 14.91
N TRP A 51 0.15 -1.55 14.37
CA TRP A 51 1.27 -1.77 13.45
C TRP A 51 0.74 -2.11 12.05
N LEU A 52 0.45 -1.07 11.26
CA LEU A 52 -0.02 -1.21 9.88
C LEU A 52 1.05 -1.94 9.03
N LYS A 53 0.75 -3.16 8.56
CA LYS A 53 1.74 -4.01 7.87
C LYS A 53 1.88 -3.74 6.37
N ARG A 54 0.83 -3.20 5.75
CA ARG A 54 0.76 -2.86 4.33
C ARG A 54 -0.17 -1.66 4.19
N SER A 55 0.13 -0.79 3.23
CA SER A 55 -0.74 0.28 2.76
C SER A 55 -0.81 0.20 1.24
N SER A 56 -1.77 0.90 0.62
CA SER A 56 -1.98 0.87 -0.83
C SER A 56 -2.47 2.20 -1.35
N TYR A 57 -1.99 2.60 -2.51
CA TYR A 57 -2.44 3.80 -3.21
C TYR A 57 -2.75 3.47 -4.67
N ALA A 58 -3.61 4.28 -5.30
CA ALA A 58 -3.94 4.16 -6.71
C ALA A 58 -3.07 5.12 -7.52
N GLU A 59 -2.40 4.62 -8.55
CA GLU A 59 -1.55 5.41 -9.46
C GLU A 59 -1.72 4.92 -10.91
N GLN A 60 -1.68 5.85 -11.87
CA GLN A 60 -1.65 5.49 -13.28
C GLN A 60 -0.17 5.36 -13.73
N PRO A 61 0.25 4.20 -14.26
CA PRO A 61 1.64 4.00 -14.64
C PRO A 61 2.02 4.89 -15.84
N THR A 62 3.04 5.73 -15.67
CA THR A 62 3.57 6.55 -16.77
C THR A 62 4.56 5.73 -17.61
N VAL A 63 4.27 5.56 -18.90
CA VAL A 63 4.91 4.52 -19.75
C VAL A 63 6.08 5.08 -20.58
N ARG A 64 7.20 4.35 -20.66
CA ARG A 64 8.19 4.42 -21.77
C ARG A 64 8.23 3.08 -22.47
N PHE A 65 8.12 3.11 -23.79
CA PHE A 65 8.53 1.98 -24.62
C PHE A 65 10.04 2.04 -24.85
N GLN A 66 10.76 0.95 -24.52
CA GLN A 66 12.14 0.78 -24.97
C GLN A 66 12.23 0.28 -26.42
N HIS A 67 11.09 0.00 -27.06
CA HIS A 67 10.98 -0.51 -28.43
C HIS A 67 11.75 -1.81 -28.68
N GLN A 68 11.98 -2.60 -27.62
CA GLN A 68 12.53 -3.95 -27.71
C GLN A 68 11.41 -4.94 -28.02
N VAL A 69 11.52 -5.67 -29.12
CA VAL A 69 10.54 -6.68 -29.54
C VAL A 69 11.27 -7.96 -29.96
N LEU A 70 10.74 -9.10 -29.52
CA LEU A 70 11.06 -10.43 -30.01
C LEU A 70 9.73 -11.09 -30.42
N LEU A 71 9.58 -11.35 -31.71
CA LEU A 71 8.43 -12.03 -32.30
C LEU A 71 8.89 -13.42 -32.78
N VAL A 72 8.14 -14.46 -32.47
CA VAL A 72 8.34 -15.80 -33.00
C VAL A 72 7.00 -16.33 -33.51
N ALA A 73 6.92 -16.63 -34.80
CA ALA A 73 5.77 -17.24 -35.45
C ALA A 73 6.13 -18.65 -35.93
N LEU A 74 5.25 -19.62 -35.64
CA LEU A 74 5.37 -21.01 -36.06
C LEU A 74 4.44 -21.27 -37.24
N LEU A 75 5.01 -21.67 -38.39
CA LEU A 75 4.30 -21.83 -39.66
C LEU A 75 4.01 -23.33 -39.90
N GLY A 76 3.03 -23.84 -39.15
CA GLY A 76 2.52 -25.20 -39.30
C GLY A 76 3.29 -26.28 -38.53
N PRO A 77 2.93 -27.57 -38.71
CA PRO A 77 3.51 -28.70 -37.98
C PRO A 77 4.82 -29.24 -38.56
N GLU A 78 5.30 -28.68 -39.68
CA GLU A 78 6.53 -29.13 -40.34
C GLU A 78 7.79 -28.71 -39.56
N HIS A 79 8.72 -29.65 -39.38
CA HIS A 79 9.88 -29.47 -38.51
C HIS A 79 10.89 -28.48 -39.12
N GLY A 80 10.85 -27.23 -38.65
CA GLY A 80 11.78 -26.16 -39.02
C GLY A 80 11.12 -24.86 -39.49
N GLY A 81 9.80 -24.85 -39.70
CA GLY A 81 9.05 -23.68 -40.19
C GLY A 81 8.83 -22.57 -39.16
N PHE A 82 9.88 -21.95 -38.60
CA PHE A 82 9.73 -20.77 -37.74
C PHE A 82 10.21 -19.47 -38.41
N LEU A 83 9.39 -18.44 -38.33
CA LEU A 83 9.76 -17.05 -38.64
C LEU A 83 9.86 -16.29 -37.32
N ALA A 84 11.08 -16.07 -36.86
CA ALA A 84 11.32 -15.09 -35.80
C ALA A 84 11.80 -13.75 -36.39
N TRP A 85 11.51 -12.66 -35.68
CA TRP A 85 12.05 -11.33 -35.93
C TRP A 85 12.35 -10.68 -34.60
N SER A 86 13.43 -9.90 -34.52
CA SER A 86 13.69 -9.10 -33.33
C SER A 86 14.31 -7.74 -33.65
N THR A 87 14.29 -6.87 -32.65
CA THR A 87 15.08 -5.63 -32.63
C THR A 87 16.51 -5.84 -32.13
N PHE A 88 16.91 -7.07 -31.78
CA PHE A 88 18.22 -7.37 -31.19
C PHE A 88 19.24 -7.79 -32.27
N PRO A 89 20.35 -7.04 -32.45
CA PRO A 89 21.30 -7.30 -33.54
C PRO A 89 22.06 -8.63 -33.37
N ALA A 90 22.24 -9.12 -32.14
CA ALA A 90 22.87 -10.42 -31.89
C ALA A 90 21.96 -11.59 -32.30
N PHE A 91 20.69 -11.59 -31.86
CA PHE A 91 19.70 -12.61 -32.28
C PHE A 91 19.48 -12.62 -33.79
N ASN A 92 19.37 -11.45 -34.42
CA ASN A 92 19.22 -11.34 -35.86
C ASN A 92 20.43 -11.92 -36.63
N ARG A 93 21.66 -11.83 -36.09
CA ARG A 93 22.85 -12.50 -36.66
C ARG A 93 22.79 -14.03 -36.53
N LEU A 94 22.16 -14.55 -35.47
CA LEU A 94 21.96 -15.99 -35.28
C LEU A 94 20.85 -16.56 -36.20
N GLN A 95 19.91 -15.75 -36.65
CA GLN A 95 18.78 -16.17 -37.49
C GLN A 95 19.04 -16.21 -39.01
N GLY A 96 20.05 -15.51 -39.52
CA GLY A 96 20.40 -15.50 -40.94
C GLY A 96 19.23 -15.16 -41.89
N SER A 97 18.83 -16.11 -42.72
CA SER A 97 17.91 -15.95 -43.86
C SER A 97 16.43 -15.75 -43.52
N HIS A 98 16.03 -15.86 -42.24
CA HIS A 98 14.60 -15.90 -41.84
C HIS A 98 14.00 -14.54 -41.43
N LEU A 99 14.72 -13.43 -41.65
CA LEU A 99 14.32 -12.09 -41.20
C LEU A 99 13.44 -11.34 -42.22
N ARG A 100 12.38 -10.67 -41.72
CA ARG A 100 11.67 -9.58 -42.41
C ARG A 100 11.46 -8.43 -41.41
N VAL A 101 11.61 -7.17 -41.85
CA VAL A 101 11.69 -6.00 -40.95
C VAL A 101 10.42 -5.13 -41.05
N PRO A 102 9.69 -4.91 -39.94
CA PRO A 102 8.58 -3.96 -39.85
C PRO A 102 9.01 -2.55 -39.40
N LEU A 103 8.15 -1.56 -39.62
CA LEU A 103 8.34 -0.16 -39.22
C LEU A 103 7.63 0.13 -37.87
N VAL A 104 8.25 0.93 -36.98
CA VAL A 104 7.70 1.26 -35.65
C VAL A 104 7.83 2.77 -35.36
N SER A 105 6.75 3.38 -34.83
CA SER A 105 6.70 4.82 -34.44
C SER A 105 6.75 5.02 -32.91
N ARG A 106 6.99 6.25 -32.43
CA ARG A 106 7.50 6.54 -31.06
C ARG A 106 6.82 7.69 -30.31
N MET A 107 6.58 7.53 -28.99
CA MET A 107 6.47 8.58 -27.93
C MET A 107 6.83 7.99 -26.53
N SER A 108 6.67 8.70 -25.40
CA SER A 108 7.15 8.30 -24.02
C SER A 108 6.36 8.97 -22.87
N THR A 109 6.64 8.86 -21.54
CA THR A 109 7.75 9.53 -20.79
C THR A 109 8.18 9.01 -19.37
N PHE A 110 7.90 7.81 -18.79
CA PHE A 110 8.60 7.33 -17.54
C PHE A 110 9.12 5.86 -17.50
N VAL A 111 10.00 5.47 -16.55
CA VAL A 111 10.89 4.27 -16.62
C VAL A 111 10.54 3.11 -15.68
N MET A 112 10.23 1.94 -16.26
CA MET A 112 10.48 0.59 -15.72
C MET A 112 10.71 -0.36 -16.90
N GLN A 113 11.40 -1.50 -16.73
CA GLN A 113 11.49 -2.54 -17.78
C GLN A 113 10.42 -3.61 -17.58
N SER A 114 9.49 -3.67 -18.54
CA SER A 114 8.26 -4.46 -18.51
C SER A 114 8.20 -5.40 -19.72
N MET A 115 7.50 -6.52 -19.56
CA MET A 115 7.20 -7.46 -20.63
C MET A 115 5.68 -7.61 -20.77
N ALA A 116 5.20 -7.64 -22.01
CA ALA A 116 3.90 -8.17 -22.37
C ALA A 116 4.13 -9.48 -23.13
N PHE A 117 3.54 -10.58 -22.66
CA PHE A 117 3.55 -11.85 -23.36
C PHE A 117 2.18 -12.11 -23.98
N LEU A 118 2.17 -12.57 -25.22
CA LEU A 118 0.97 -12.92 -25.98
C LEU A 118 1.25 -14.20 -26.76
N GLN A 119 0.39 -15.20 -26.62
CA GLN A 119 0.42 -16.41 -27.41
C GLN A 119 -0.99 -16.67 -27.93
N SER A 120 -1.12 -16.90 -29.24
CA SER A 120 -2.39 -17.22 -29.89
C SER A 120 -2.14 -18.17 -31.05
N SER A 121 -2.86 -19.29 -31.10
CA SER A 121 -2.79 -20.28 -32.17
C SER A 121 -4.17 -20.47 -32.81
N PHE A 122 -4.19 -20.56 -34.15
CA PHE A 122 -5.41 -20.71 -34.94
C PHE A 122 -5.17 -21.72 -36.07
N ALA A 123 -6.16 -22.58 -36.34
CA ALA A 123 -6.04 -23.67 -37.32
C ALA A 123 -6.21 -23.22 -38.79
N VAL A 124 -6.58 -21.96 -39.04
CA VAL A 124 -6.88 -21.41 -40.37
C VAL A 124 -5.88 -20.31 -40.71
N PRO A 125 -5.32 -20.25 -41.93
CA PRO A 125 -4.42 -19.15 -42.33
C PRO A 125 -5.09 -17.78 -42.23
N GLY A 126 -4.51 -16.88 -41.43
CA GLY A 126 -5.01 -15.53 -41.19
C GLY A 126 -4.40 -14.47 -42.12
N SER A 127 -5.12 -13.37 -42.29
CA SER A 127 -4.64 -12.11 -42.87
C SER A 127 -4.18 -11.11 -41.79
N GLN A 128 -4.88 -11.07 -40.65
CA GLN A 128 -4.61 -10.14 -39.57
C GLN A 128 -4.93 -10.75 -38.20
N LEU A 129 -4.09 -10.46 -37.21
CA LEU A 129 -4.36 -10.65 -35.79
C LEU A 129 -4.64 -9.28 -35.15
N TYR A 130 -5.85 -9.10 -34.61
CA TYR A 130 -6.18 -7.95 -33.77
C TYR A 130 -6.20 -8.36 -32.29
N VAL A 131 -5.54 -7.58 -31.44
CA VAL A 131 -5.56 -7.76 -29.99
C VAL A 131 -5.83 -6.43 -29.32
N ASN A 132 -6.73 -6.42 -28.35
CA ASN A 132 -6.93 -5.35 -27.40
C ASN A 132 -6.85 -5.97 -26.00
N GLY A 133 -6.16 -5.31 -25.07
CA GLY A 133 -5.97 -5.78 -23.70
C GLY A 133 -5.23 -4.77 -22.83
N ASP A 134 -5.23 -5.02 -21.53
CA ASP A 134 -4.76 -4.07 -20.52
C ASP A 134 -3.46 -4.59 -19.90
N LEU A 135 -2.41 -3.76 -19.86
CA LEU A 135 -1.15 -4.15 -19.22
C LEU A 135 -1.20 -3.83 -17.73
N ARG A 136 -1.41 -4.88 -16.95
CA ARG A 136 -1.64 -4.83 -15.51
C ARG A 136 -0.38 -5.13 -14.71
N LEU A 137 -0.28 -4.51 -13.53
CA LEU A 137 0.84 -4.71 -12.61
C LEU A 137 0.55 -5.85 -11.63
N GLN A 138 1.41 -6.86 -11.60
CA GLN A 138 1.30 -7.99 -10.67
C GLN A 138 2.44 -7.90 -9.64
N GLN A 139 2.07 -7.75 -8.36
CA GLN A 139 3.01 -7.64 -7.25
C GLN A 139 2.89 -8.86 -6.32
N LYS A 140 3.96 -9.66 -6.21
CA LYS A 140 4.09 -10.71 -5.18
C LYS A 140 4.64 -10.15 -3.86
N GLN A 141 5.47 -9.11 -3.95
CA GLN A 141 6.06 -8.40 -2.81
C GLN A 141 5.61 -6.93 -2.84
N PRO A 142 5.18 -6.34 -1.71
CA PRO A 142 4.95 -4.89 -1.64
C PRO A 142 6.25 -4.09 -1.83
N LEU A 143 6.12 -2.87 -2.32
CA LEU A 143 7.24 -1.93 -2.50
C LEU A 143 7.68 -1.30 -1.17
N SER A 144 8.82 -0.62 -1.18
CA SER A 144 9.26 0.30 -0.12
C SER A 144 8.36 1.54 -0.04
N TYR A 145 8.26 2.19 1.11
CA TYR A 145 7.60 3.51 1.26
C TYR A 145 8.39 4.66 0.61
N GLY A 146 9.61 4.42 0.12
CA GLY A 146 10.43 5.46 -0.48
C GLY A 146 11.74 4.94 -1.08
N GLY A 147 12.40 5.83 -1.82
CA GLY A 147 13.53 5.52 -2.69
C GLY A 147 13.09 5.17 -4.12
N LEU A 148 14.00 5.27 -5.08
CA LEU A 148 13.78 4.81 -6.45
C LEU A 148 14.06 3.29 -6.53
N ASP A 149 13.05 2.47 -6.80
CA ASP A 149 13.23 1.02 -6.94
C ASP A 149 13.82 0.68 -8.31
N THR A 150 15.14 0.57 -8.37
CA THR A 150 15.89 0.23 -9.59
C THR A 150 16.11 -1.27 -9.76
N ARG A 151 15.60 -2.15 -8.87
CA ARG A 151 15.90 -3.60 -8.85
C ARG A 151 15.61 -4.32 -10.16
N TYR A 152 14.63 -3.86 -10.92
CA TYR A 152 14.26 -4.42 -12.22
C TYR A 152 14.52 -3.45 -13.40
N ASN A 153 15.41 -2.46 -13.24
CA ASN A 153 15.87 -1.60 -14.33
C ASN A 153 16.96 -2.28 -15.19
N VAL A 154 16.73 -3.53 -15.57
CA VAL A 154 17.62 -4.36 -16.39
C VAL A 154 16.84 -4.99 -17.53
N SER A 155 17.48 -5.16 -18.70
CA SER A 155 16.88 -5.75 -19.89
C SER A 155 16.37 -7.16 -19.60
N VAL A 156 15.10 -7.42 -19.92
CA VAL A 156 14.49 -8.74 -19.72
C VAL A 156 15.10 -9.79 -20.65
N ILE A 157 15.55 -9.37 -21.83
CA ILE A 157 16.26 -10.19 -22.82
C ILE A 157 17.70 -9.68 -22.91
N ASN A 158 18.69 -10.56 -22.79
CA ASN A 158 20.10 -10.18 -22.88
C ASN A 158 20.56 -10.04 -24.34
N GLY A 159 20.19 -8.93 -24.98
CA GLY A 159 20.46 -8.64 -26.39
C GLY A 159 21.93 -8.53 -26.83
N THR A 160 22.89 -8.72 -25.92
CA THR A 160 24.34 -8.82 -26.22
C THR A 160 24.89 -10.24 -26.06
N SER A 161 24.09 -11.22 -25.63
CA SER A 161 24.56 -12.60 -25.50
C SER A 161 24.84 -13.24 -26.87
N PRO A 162 25.93 -14.03 -27.02
CA PRO A 162 26.17 -14.85 -28.20
C PRO A 162 25.43 -16.21 -28.16
N PHE A 163 24.82 -16.60 -27.04
CA PHE A 163 24.23 -17.93 -26.87
C PHE A 163 22.75 -17.97 -27.23
N ALA A 164 22.36 -18.85 -28.16
CA ALA A 164 20.96 -19.02 -28.59
C ALA A 164 19.99 -19.33 -27.43
N ARG A 165 20.43 -20.08 -26.40
CA ARG A 165 19.63 -20.42 -25.20
C ARG A 165 19.16 -19.19 -24.43
N ASP A 166 19.92 -18.09 -24.47
CA ASP A 166 19.60 -16.86 -23.74
C ASP A 166 18.48 -16.05 -24.44
N TYR A 167 18.07 -16.50 -25.64
CA TYR A 167 16.94 -16.00 -26.43
C TYR A 167 15.76 -16.98 -26.50
N ASP A 168 15.82 -18.13 -25.80
CA ASP A 168 14.68 -19.04 -25.73
C ASP A 168 13.53 -18.41 -24.93
N LEU A 169 12.33 -18.42 -25.53
CA LEU A 169 11.12 -17.92 -24.91
C LEU A 169 10.79 -18.65 -23.60
N THR A 170 11.10 -19.95 -23.48
CA THR A 170 10.79 -20.69 -22.24
C THR A 170 11.60 -20.14 -21.06
N HIS A 171 12.92 -19.96 -21.26
CA HIS A 171 13.83 -19.42 -20.27
C HIS A 171 13.55 -17.93 -19.98
N ILE A 172 13.30 -17.13 -21.01
CA ILE A 172 12.94 -15.71 -20.88
C ILE A 172 11.66 -15.53 -20.04
N VAL A 173 10.60 -16.29 -20.34
CA VAL A 173 9.32 -16.17 -19.64
C VAL A 173 9.44 -16.70 -18.21
N ALA A 174 10.15 -17.80 -17.97
CA ALA A 174 10.40 -18.30 -16.61
C ALA A 174 11.18 -17.26 -15.75
N ALA A 175 12.31 -16.77 -16.24
CA ALA A 175 13.12 -15.76 -15.54
C ALA A 175 12.43 -14.39 -15.39
N TYR A 176 11.38 -14.12 -16.18
CA TYR A 176 10.48 -12.98 -15.94
C TYR A 176 9.45 -13.31 -14.86
N GLN A 177 8.80 -14.47 -14.93
CA GLN A 177 7.79 -14.91 -13.97
C GLN A 177 8.34 -15.15 -12.56
N GLU A 178 9.63 -15.44 -12.38
CA GLU A 178 10.27 -15.55 -11.06
C GLU A 178 10.28 -14.22 -10.27
N ARG A 179 10.23 -13.07 -10.96
CA ARG A 179 10.33 -11.74 -10.33
C ARG A 179 9.19 -11.49 -9.33
N ASN A 180 9.47 -10.63 -8.34
CA ASN A 180 8.49 -10.24 -7.31
C ASN A 180 7.54 -9.11 -7.77
N VAL A 181 7.90 -8.43 -8.86
CA VAL A 181 7.07 -7.42 -9.54
C VAL A 181 7.17 -7.72 -11.03
N THR A 182 6.02 -7.97 -11.66
CA THR A 182 5.87 -8.30 -13.09
C THR A 182 4.73 -7.47 -13.68
N THR A 183 4.69 -7.36 -15.01
CA THR A 183 3.51 -6.93 -15.75
C THR A 183 2.90 -8.12 -16.49
N ILE A 184 1.58 -8.18 -16.53
CA ILE A 184 0.82 -9.19 -17.28
C ILE A 184 -0.17 -8.50 -18.20
N LEU A 185 -0.33 -9.00 -19.43
CA LEU A 185 -1.31 -8.47 -20.38
C LEU A 185 -2.63 -9.22 -20.18
N THR A 186 -3.59 -8.60 -19.49
CA THR A 186 -4.90 -9.19 -19.20
C THR A 186 -5.93 -8.82 -20.26
N ASP A 187 -7.08 -9.49 -20.22
CA ASP A 187 -8.25 -9.17 -21.03
C ASP A 187 -7.98 -9.22 -22.54
N THR A 188 -6.97 -10.00 -22.93
CA THR A 188 -6.56 -10.24 -24.30
C THR A 188 -7.64 -11.04 -25.03
N ASN A 189 -8.37 -10.35 -25.90
CA ASN A 189 -9.36 -10.94 -26.78
C ASN A 189 -8.80 -10.97 -28.22
N PRO A 190 -8.00 -11.98 -28.60
CA PRO A 190 -7.40 -12.05 -29.93
C PRO A 190 -8.43 -12.41 -30.99
N ILE A 191 -8.70 -11.45 -31.89
CA ILE A 191 -9.57 -11.64 -33.06
C ILE A 191 -8.70 -12.02 -34.25
N TRP A 192 -8.96 -13.20 -34.81
CA TRP A 192 -8.28 -13.71 -36.01
C TRP A 192 -9.12 -13.41 -37.24
N LEU A 193 -8.56 -12.65 -38.17
CA LEU A 193 -9.19 -12.30 -39.44
C LEU A 193 -8.59 -13.14 -40.56
N VAL A 194 -9.45 -13.60 -41.47
CA VAL A 194 -9.11 -14.49 -42.59
C VAL A 194 -9.36 -13.81 -43.94
N GLY A 195 -8.83 -14.40 -45.01
CA GLY A 195 -8.90 -13.83 -46.36
C GLY A 195 -7.75 -12.85 -46.62
N ARG A 196 -6.66 -13.35 -47.20
CA ARG A 196 -5.55 -12.52 -47.72
C ARG A 196 -5.45 -12.69 -49.24
N ALA A 197 -5.09 -11.62 -49.94
CA ALA A 197 -4.46 -11.76 -51.26
C ALA A 197 -3.05 -12.37 -51.09
N ALA A 198 -2.56 -13.08 -52.10
CA ALA A 198 -1.28 -13.83 -52.00
C ALA A 198 -0.08 -12.93 -51.63
N GLU A 199 -0.02 -11.72 -52.17
CA GLU A 199 1.01 -10.70 -51.92
C GLU A 199 0.84 -9.95 -50.58
N ALA A 200 -0.34 -9.97 -49.96
CA ALA A 200 -0.63 -9.10 -48.83
C ALA A 200 0.14 -9.50 -47.56
N PRO A 201 0.79 -8.56 -46.84
CA PRO A 201 1.50 -8.86 -45.61
C PRO A 201 0.52 -9.28 -44.49
N PHE A 202 1.00 -10.11 -43.56
CA PHE A 202 0.28 -10.41 -42.34
C PHE A 202 0.36 -9.21 -41.37
N VAL A 203 -0.79 -8.74 -40.89
CA VAL A 203 -0.87 -7.54 -40.04
C VAL A 203 -1.12 -7.94 -38.59
N ILE A 204 -0.29 -7.44 -37.66
CA ILE A 204 -0.57 -7.51 -36.22
C ILE A 204 -0.97 -6.12 -35.76
N ASN A 205 -2.19 -5.97 -35.25
CA ASN A 205 -2.70 -4.74 -34.66
C ASN A 205 -2.96 -4.98 -33.17
N ALA A 206 -2.09 -4.44 -32.31
CA ALA A 206 -2.14 -4.62 -30.87
C ALA A 206 -2.39 -3.28 -30.16
N VAL A 207 -3.52 -3.18 -29.46
CA VAL A 207 -3.88 -2.06 -28.59
C VAL A 207 -3.61 -2.48 -27.15
N ILE A 208 -2.61 -1.86 -26.52
CA ILE A 208 -2.25 -2.08 -25.12
C ILE A 208 -2.70 -0.86 -24.32
N ARG A 209 -3.53 -1.07 -23.30
CA ARG A 209 -4.03 -0.02 -22.40
C ARG A 209 -3.29 -0.04 -21.07
N TYR A 210 -3.36 1.08 -20.36
CA TYR A 210 -2.66 1.32 -19.10
C TYR A 210 -3.65 1.84 -18.05
N PRO A 211 -4.38 0.92 -17.38
CA PRO A 211 -5.35 1.29 -16.35
C PRO A 211 -4.65 1.86 -15.11
N VAL A 212 -5.44 2.47 -14.22
CA VAL A 212 -4.98 2.84 -12.88
C VAL A 212 -4.82 1.56 -12.06
N GLU A 213 -3.67 1.38 -11.41
CA GLU A 213 -3.37 0.20 -10.60
C GLU A 213 -3.25 0.54 -9.11
N VAL A 214 -3.59 -0.43 -8.26
CA VAL A 214 -3.51 -0.30 -6.80
C VAL A 214 -2.18 -0.87 -6.32
N ILE A 215 -1.20 0.00 -6.12
CA ILE A 215 0.16 -0.34 -5.73
C ILE A 215 0.22 -0.59 -4.22
N SER A 216 0.75 -1.75 -3.82
CA SER A 216 0.93 -2.13 -2.42
C SER A 216 2.34 -1.80 -1.92
N TYR A 217 2.45 -1.15 -0.76
CA TYR A 217 3.73 -0.79 -0.15
C TYR A 217 3.78 -1.08 1.36
N LEU A 218 5.00 -1.21 1.88
CA LEU A 218 5.29 -1.31 3.31
C LEU A 218 5.37 0.11 3.90
N PRO A 219 4.48 0.53 4.82
CA PRO A 219 4.45 1.91 5.32
C PRO A 219 5.71 2.27 6.13
N GLY A 220 6.10 3.55 6.08
CA GLY A 220 7.25 4.08 6.81
C GLY A 220 6.97 4.27 8.31
N PHE A 221 8.02 4.47 9.11
CA PHE A 221 7.92 4.66 10.57
C PHE A 221 6.93 5.76 10.97
N TRP A 222 7.03 6.95 10.36
CA TRP A 222 6.13 8.07 10.64
C TRP A 222 4.69 7.82 10.19
N GLU A 223 4.49 6.99 9.16
CA GLU A 223 3.15 6.58 8.75
C GLU A 223 2.51 5.59 9.74
N MET A 224 3.27 4.61 10.23
CA MET A 224 2.80 3.75 11.31
C MET A 224 2.50 4.56 12.58
N MET A 225 3.37 5.51 12.93
CA MET A 225 3.18 6.41 14.08
C MET A 225 1.89 7.26 13.97
N LYS A 226 1.57 7.80 12.79
CA LYS A 226 0.35 8.62 12.60
C LYS A 226 -0.93 7.81 12.91
N PHE A 227 -0.99 6.56 12.48
CA PHE A 227 -2.15 5.68 12.71
C PHE A 227 -2.20 5.14 14.14
N ALA A 228 -1.05 4.76 14.71
CA ALA A 228 -0.93 4.34 16.11
C ALA A 228 -1.38 5.45 17.07
N TRP A 229 -0.98 6.70 16.83
CA TRP A 229 -1.38 7.87 17.61
C TRP A 229 -2.90 8.10 17.58
N VAL A 230 -3.51 8.09 16.39
CA VAL A 230 -4.96 8.27 16.22
C VAL A 230 -5.75 7.20 16.98
N GLN A 231 -5.34 5.92 16.90
CA GLN A 231 -5.97 4.83 17.64
C GLN A 231 -5.81 4.99 19.15
N TYR A 232 -4.60 5.28 19.62
CA TYR A 232 -4.31 5.46 21.05
C TYR A 232 -5.11 6.61 21.65
N VAL A 233 -5.12 7.79 21.02
CA VAL A 233 -5.87 8.96 21.50
C VAL A 233 -7.39 8.68 21.53
N SER A 234 -7.92 8.02 20.51
CA SER A 234 -9.36 7.67 20.44
C SER A 234 -9.80 6.79 21.62
N ILE A 235 -8.97 5.82 22.02
CA ILE A 235 -9.26 4.94 23.17
C ILE A 235 -8.98 5.68 24.49
N LEU A 236 -7.89 6.46 24.57
CA LEU A 236 -7.51 7.20 25.77
C LEU A 236 -8.59 8.19 26.23
N LEU A 237 -9.27 8.88 25.30
CA LEU A 237 -10.37 9.80 25.65
C LEU A 237 -11.53 9.10 26.36
N ILE A 238 -11.88 7.87 25.95
CA ILE A 238 -12.91 7.05 26.60
C ILE A 238 -12.44 6.66 28.02
N PHE A 239 -11.18 6.23 28.15
CA PHE A 239 -10.61 5.84 29.44
C PHE A 239 -10.50 7.02 30.42
N LEU A 240 -10.08 8.20 29.96
CA LEU A 240 -10.08 9.43 30.76
C LEU A 240 -11.48 9.74 31.31
N TRP A 241 -12.51 9.70 30.46
CA TRP A 241 -13.90 9.94 30.86
C TRP A 241 -14.41 8.93 31.90
N VAL A 242 -14.15 7.62 31.68
CA VAL A 242 -14.53 6.56 32.63
C VAL A 242 -13.80 6.72 33.96
N PHE A 243 -12.48 6.85 33.96
CA PHE A 243 -11.71 6.94 35.19
C PHE A 243 -11.91 8.27 35.92
N GLU A 244 -12.32 9.35 35.25
CA GLU A 244 -12.82 10.55 35.94
C GLU A 244 -14.14 10.36 36.66
N ARG A 245 -15.07 9.58 36.09
CA ARG A 245 -16.32 9.23 36.79
C ARG A 245 -16.02 8.37 38.02
N ILE A 246 -15.11 7.39 37.89
CA ILE A 246 -14.66 6.54 39.01
C ILE A 246 -13.97 7.38 40.10
N LYS A 247 -13.01 8.26 39.74
CA LYS A 247 -12.35 9.17 40.70
C LYS A 247 -13.38 10.02 41.45
N ARG A 248 -14.30 10.68 40.74
CA ARG A 248 -15.35 11.51 41.36
C ARG A 248 -16.21 10.70 42.33
N PHE A 249 -16.71 9.53 41.93
CA PHE A 249 -17.49 8.64 42.79
C PHE A 249 -16.73 8.24 44.07
N VAL A 250 -15.46 7.85 43.95
CA VAL A 250 -14.63 7.41 45.10
C VAL A 250 -14.36 8.54 46.09
N PHE A 251 -14.08 9.77 45.63
CA PHE A 251 -13.84 10.92 46.52
C PHE A 251 -15.11 11.59 47.05
N GLN A 252 -16.24 11.50 46.32
CA GLN A 252 -17.55 11.94 46.82
C GLN A 252 -18.06 11.03 47.94
N ASN A 253 -17.92 9.71 47.78
CA ASN A 253 -18.41 8.71 48.74
C ASN A 253 -17.38 8.32 49.82
N GLN A 254 -16.26 9.05 49.93
CA GLN A 254 -15.17 8.83 50.90
C GLN A 254 -14.66 7.36 51.00
N VAL A 255 -14.71 6.61 49.89
CA VAL A 255 -14.35 5.16 49.86
C VAL A 255 -12.86 4.94 50.19
N VAL A 256 -12.03 6.00 50.10
CA VAL A 256 -10.68 6.03 50.65
C VAL A 256 -10.56 7.19 51.64
N THR A 257 -9.91 6.93 52.78
CA THR A 257 -9.66 7.90 53.86
C THR A 257 -8.90 9.11 53.33
N THR A 258 -9.63 10.21 53.13
CA THR A 258 -9.12 11.49 52.63
C THR A 258 -9.61 12.61 53.54
N VAL A 259 -8.73 13.58 53.82
CA VAL A 259 -9.13 14.78 54.55
C VAL A 259 -9.69 15.77 53.52
N SER A 260 -11.00 15.98 53.57
CA SER A 260 -11.66 17.06 52.83
C SER A 260 -11.34 18.39 53.51
N VAL A 261 -10.32 19.07 53.02
CA VAL A 261 -9.98 20.43 53.49
C VAL A 261 -10.92 21.40 52.77
N PRO A 262 -11.78 22.17 53.48
CA PRO A 262 -12.51 23.27 52.85
C PRO A 262 -11.48 24.28 52.33
N ALA A 263 -11.68 24.83 51.14
CA ALA A 263 -10.80 25.87 50.61
C ALA A 263 -10.94 27.13 51.48
N VAL A 264 -9.99 27.33 52.40
CA VAL A 264 -9.93 28.52 53.26
C VAL A 264 -9.77 29.75 52.37
N PRO A 265 -10.69 30.73 52.42
CA PRO A 265 -10.55 31.94 51.61
C PRO A 265 -9.31 32.70 52.04
N CYS A 266 -8.54 33.18 51.06
CA CYS A 266 -7.18 33.72 51.27
C CYS A 266 -7.12 34.97 52.18
N GLY A 267 -8.26 35.57 52.54
CA GLY A 267 -8.35 36.75 53.39
C GLY A 267 -8.21 36.52 54.90
N GLU A 268 -8.40 35.30 55.41
CA GLU A 268 -8.37 35.08 56.88
C GLU A 268 -6.95 34.85 57.44
N LEU A 269 -6.04 34.27 56.65
CA LEU A 269 -4.67 33.95 57.07
C LEU A 269 -3.84 35.19 57.49
N TYR A 270 -4.27 36.40 57.10
CA TYR A 270 -3.58 37.64 57.44
C TYR A 270 -3.96 38.20 58.83
N LYS A 271 -5.04 37.70 59.47
CA LYS A 271 -5.51 38.24 60.76
C LYS A 271 -4.85 37.64 61.99
N GLU A 272 -4.45 36.37 61.96
CA GLU A 272 -3.81 35.70 63.13
C GLU A 272 -2.33 36.06 63.32
N HIS A 273 -1.72 36.78 62.36
CA HIS A 273 -0.33 37.27 62.47
C HIS A 273 -0.23 38.71 63.00
N LEU A 274 -1.31 39.29 63.55
CA LEU A 274 -1.40 40.71 63.89
C LEU A 274 -2.16 41.01 65.21
N SER A 275 -2.18 40.05 66.14
CA SER A 275 -2.71 40.19 67.52
C SER A 275 -1.73 39.66 68.57
#